data_AF-A0A940SLE2-F1
#
_entry.id   AF-A0A940SLE2-F1
#
_cell.length_a   1.000
_cell.length_b   1.000
_cell.length_c   1.000
_cell.angle_alpha   90.00
_cell.angle_beta   90.00
_cell.angle_gamma   90.00
#
_symmetry.space_group_name_H-M   'P 1'
#
loop_
_entity.id
_entity.type
_entity.pdbx_description
1 polymer ?
#
loop_
_entity_poly.entity_id
_entity_poly.type
_entity_poly.pdbx_seq_one_letter_code
_entity_poly.pdbx_strand_id
1 'polypeptide(L)'
;MLGKYFAAIFVLLCSLAVTLIYIGILIRFGYPNLGSVAASYMGFILLSMAMIAVCTFASSLADNQVTAAIASFGLLFVLVMLNSFTRSVNIPVITDILKALSITTRYDEFVRGIFRPGPVCYYIAFTAVSLFVTVKNIERRRLW
;
A
#
# COMPACT_ATOMS: atom_id res chain seq x y z
N MET A 1 -13.96 0.13 12.83
CA MET A 1 -13.06 0.41 11.69
C MET A 1 -12.28 -0.81 11.22
N LEU A 2 -11.76 -1.65 12.13
CA LEU A 2 -11.12 -2.93 11.76
C LEU A 2 -11.99 -3.77 10.81
N GLY A 3 -13.29 -3.89 11.05
CA GLY A 3 -14.20 -4.59 10.13
C GLY A 3 -14.27 -3.98 8.71
N LYS A 4 -14.25 -2.65 8.57
CA LYS A 4 -14.20 -1.98 7.25
C LYS A 4 -12.87 -2.24 6.54
N TYR A 5 -11.77 -2.25 7.29
CA TYR A 5 -10.45 -2.56 6.79
C TYR A 5 -10.36 -4.00 6.26
N PHE A 6 -10.80 -4.98 7.05
CA PHE A 6 -10.82 -6.39 6.61
C PHE A 6 -11.77 -6.63 5.44
N ALA A 7 -12.92 -5.96 5.39
CA ALA A 7 -13.81 -6.03 4.22
C ALA A 7 -13.12 -5.51 2.94
N ALA A 8 -12.38 -4.39 3.03
CA ALA A 8 -11.62 -3.87 1.90
C ALA A 8 -10.48 -4.81 1.46
N ILE A 9 -9.78 -5.46 2.40
CA ILE A 9 -8.80 -6.50 2.07
C ILE A 9 -9.46 -7.68 1.38
N PHE A 10 -10.62 -8.12 1.84
CA PHE A 10 -11.33 -9.24 1.23
C PHE A 10 -11.69 -8.94 -0.23
N VAL A 11 -12.26 -7.75 -0.49
CA VAL A 11 -12.55 -7.30 -1.86
C VAL A 11 -11.27 -7.26 -2.73
N LEU A 12 -10.15 -6.84 -2.15
CA LEU A 12 -8.86 -6.86 -2.83
C LEU A 12 -8.36 -8.28 -3.14
N LEU A 13 -8.52 -9.24 -2.23
CA LEU A 13 -8.16 -10.63 -2.50
C LEU A 13 -9.05 -11.23 -3.58
N CYS A 14 -10.34 -10.90 -3.60
CA CYS A 14 -11.24 -11.29 -4.67
C CYS A 14 -10.82 -10.70 -6.02
N SER A 15 -10.45 -9.42 -6.09
CA SER A 15 -10.01 -8.80 -7.35
C SER A 15 -8.69 -9.40 -7.84
N LEU A 16 -7.74 -9.70 -6.94
CA LEU A 16 -6.50 -10.42 -7.26
C LEU A 16 -6.75 -11.86 -7.72
N ALA A 17 -7.76 -12.54 -7.18
CA ALA A 17 -8.12 -13.88 -7.64
C ALA A 17 -8.57 -13.86 -9.10
N VAL A 18 -9.30 -12.82 -9.53
CA VAL A 18 -9.69 -12.65 -10.93
C VAL A 18 -8.48 -12.41 -11.83
N THR A 19 -7.44 -11.71 -11.35
CA THR A 19 -6.24 -11.47 -12.17
C THR A 19 -5.37 -12.71 -12.39
N LEU A 20 -5.58 -13.79 -11.64
CA LEU A 20 -4.90 -15.08 -11.86
C LEU A 20 -5.17 -15.64 -13.27
N ILE A 21 -6.29 -15.28 -13.89
CA ILE A 21 -6.61 -15.65 -15.28
C ILE A 21 -5.51 -15.17 -16.23
N TYR A 22 -4.96 -13.96 -16.02
CA TYR A 22 -3.87 -13.42 -16.83
C TYR A 22 -2.57 -14.22 -16.68
N ILE A 23 -2.30 -14.80 -15.51
CA ILE A 23 -1.15 -15.68 -15.31
C ILE A 23 -1.32 -16.95 -16.15
N GLY A 24 -2.52 -17.52 -16.18
CA GLY A 24 -2.83 -18.69 -17.02
C GLY A 24 -2.54 -18.43 -18.50
N ILE A 25 -2.90 -17.26 -18.99
CA ILE A 25 -2.59 -16.81 -20.36
C ILE A 25 -1.06 -16.67 -20.54
N LEU A 26 -0.37 -16.01 -19.60
CA LEU A 26 1.08 -15.81 -19.67
C LEU A 26 1.88 -17.11 -19.68
N ILE A 27 1.47 -18.12 -18.91
CA ILE A 27 2.12 -19.45 -18.92
C ILE A 27 1.91 -20.14 -20.26
N ARG A 28 0.77 -19.91 -20.93
CA ARG A 28 0.46 -20.55 -22.20
C ARG A 28 1.17 -19.90 -23.40
N PHE A 29 1.33 -18.58 -23.38
CA PHE A 29 1.87 -17.79 -24.50
C PHE A 29 3.28 -17.23 -24.28
N GLY A 30 3.84 -17.36 -23.08
CA GLY A 30 5.19 -16.88 -22.75
C GLY A 30 5.94 -17.82 -21.80
N TYR A 31 7.18 -17.44 -21.47
CA TYR A 31 8.00 -18.09 -20.43
C TYR A 31 8.10 -17.19 -19.20
N PRO A 32 7.01 -17.00 -18.43
CA PRO A 32 7.05 -16.14 -17.26
C PRO A 32 7.91 -16.77 -16.16
N ASN A 33 8.71 -15.95 -15.49
CA ASN A 33 9.39 -16.38 -14.27
C ASN A 33 8.36 -16.45 -13.13
N LEU A 34 7.87 -17.66 -12.83
CA LEU A 34 6.84 -17.88 -11.82
C LEU A 34 7.26 -17.39 -10.42
N GLY A 35 8.56 -17.44 -10.10
CA GLY A 35 9.08 -16.91 -8.84
C GLY A 35 8.89 -15.39 -8.73
N SER A 36 9.20 -14.66 -9.79
CA SER A 36 8.97 -13.21 -9.84
C SER A 36 7.48 -12.85 -9.81
N VAL A 37 6.65 -13.61 -10.51
CA VAL A 37 5.18 -13.41 -10.49
C VAL A 37 4.64 -13.60 -9.07
N ALA A 38 4.97 -14.71 -8.40
CA ALA A 38 4.51 -14.97 -7.04
C ALA A 38 4.98 -13.89 -6.05
N ALA A 39 6.25 -13.48 -6.14
CA ALA A 39 6.79 -12.40 -5.32
C ALA A 39 6.08 -11.07 -5.57
N SER A 40 5.80 -10.73 -6.84
CA SER A 40 5.07 -9.51 -7.21
C SER A 40 3.67 -9.50 -6.63
N TYR A 41 2.94 -10.61 -6.69
CA TYR A 41 1.60 -10.74 -6.09
C TYR A 41 1.64 -10.58 -4.58
N MET A 42 2.59 -11.23 -3.90
CA MET A 42 2.77 -11.07 -2.46
C MET A 42 3.10 -9.63 -2.07
N GLY A 43 4.03 -9.00 -2.80
CA GLY A 43 4.38 -7.59 -2.62
C GLY A 43 3.20 -6.66 -2.86
N PHE A 44 2.35 -6.96 -3.84
CA PHE A 44 1.18 -6.16 -4.18
C PHE A 44 0.10 -6.26 -3.09
N ILE A 45 -0.10 -7.43 -2.49
CA ILE A 45 -0.99 -7.61 -1.35
C ILE A 45 -0.51 -6.76 -0.17
N LEU A 46 0.78 -6.84 0.18
CA LEU A 46 1.40 -6.06 1.25
C LEU A 46 1.31 -4.54 1.01
N LEU A 47 1.65 -4.10 -0.20
CA LEU A 47 1.53 -2.71 -0.63
C LEU A 47 0.10 -2.22 -0.50
N SER A 48 -0.86 -2.98 -1.01
CA SER A 48 -2.26 -2.57 -1.01
C SER A 48 -2.88 -2.58 0.39
N MET A 49 -2.48 -3.51 1.26
CA MET A 49 -2.87 -3.48 2.68
C MET A 49 -2.44 -2.16 3.36
N ALA A 50 -1.24 -1.67 3.05
CA ALA A 50 -0.76 -0.39 3.54
C ALA A 50 -1.56 0.79 2.95
N MET A 51 -1.84 0.76 1.63
CA MET A 51 -2.65 1.81 0.97
C MET A 51 -4.09 1.87 1.52
N ILE A 52 -4.73 0.72 1.75
CA ILE A 52 -6.07 0.67 2.35
C ILE A 52 -6.04 1.26 3.76
N ALA A 53 -5.03 0.94 4.57
CA ALA A 53 -4.89 1.51 5.92
C ALA A 53 -4.81 3.04 5.87
N VAL A 54 -4.03 3.60 4.93
CA VAL A 54 -3.93 5.05 4.70
C VAL A 54 -5.26 5.66 4.26
N CYS A 55 -5.99 5.02 3.34
CA CYS A 55 -7.32 5.49 2.94
C CYS A 55 -8.30 5.49 4.11
N THR A 56 -8.27 4.45 4.95
CA THR A 56 -9.14 4.40 6.13
C THR A 56 -8.77 5.48 7.16
N PHE A 57 -7.48 5.82 7.26
CA PHE A 57 -7.02 6.94 8.07
C PHE A 57 -7.56 8.27 7.51
N ALA A 58 -7.34 8.57 6.24
CA ALA A 58 -7.81 9.79 5.60
C ALA A 58 -9.34 9.94 5.69
N SER A 59 -10.08 8.85 5.48
CA SER A 59 -11.53 8.84 5.63
C SER A 59 -12.00 9.10 7.07
N SER A 60 -11.18 8.84 8.09
CA SER A 60 -11.53 9.14 9.48
C SER A 60 -11.39 10.62 9.84
N LEU A 61 -10.67 11.40 9.03
CA LEU A 61 -10.48 12.84 9.25
C LEU A 61 -11.62 13.67 8.66
N ALA A 62 -12.31 13.15 7.64
CA ALA A 62 -13.33 13.88 6.92
C ALA A 62 -14.73 13.69 7.53
N ASP A 63 -15.50 14.78 7.58
CA ASP A 63 -16.87 14.77 8.12
C ASP A 63 -17.93 14.37 7.08
N ASN A 64 -17.59 14.42 5.78
CA ASN A 64 -18.47 13.98 4.70
C ASN A 64 -17.75 13.02 3.72
N GLN A 65 -18.52 12.20 3.00
CA GLN A 65 -18.01 11.14 2.12
C GLN A 65 -17.24 11.67 0.90
N VAL A 66 -17.59 12.86 0.40
CA VAL A 66 -16.92 13.48 -0.75
C VAL A 66 -15.53 13.98 -0.36
N THR A 67 -15.42 14.71 0.75
CA THR A 67 -14.13 15.18 1.29
C THR A 67 -13.26 14.00 1.71
N ALA A 68 -13.85 12.92 2.23
CA ALA A 68 -13.13 11.68 2.54
C ALA A 68 -12.48 11.07 1.29
N ALA A 69 -13.21 11.01 0.17
CA ALA A 69 -12.70 10.48 -1.08
C ALA A 69 -11.56 11.34 -1.64
N ILE A 70 -11.76 12.66 -1.68
CA ILE A 70 -10.75 13.61 -2.18
C ILE A 70 -9.48 13.56 -1.31
N ALA A 71 -9.63 13.56 0.02
CA ALA A 71 -8.50 13.49 0.95
C ALA A 71 -7.74 12.16 0.82
N SER A 72 -8.44 11.04 0.70
CA SER A 72 -7.82 9.72 0.52
C SER A 72 -7.05 9.65 -0.80
N PHE A 73 -7.64 10.15 -1.88
CA PHE A 73 -6.99 10.20 -3.19
C PHE A 73 -5.75 11.10 -3.18
N GLY A 74 -5.87 12.33 -2.64
CA GLY A 74 -4.75 13.26 -2.54
C GLY A 74 -3.59 12.70 -1.71
N LEU A 75 -3.90 12.10 -0.57
CA LEU A 75 -2.89 11.48 0.29
C LEU A 75 -2.18 10.31 -0.40
N LEU A 76 -2.93 9.41 -1.02
CA LEU A 76 -2.36 8.31 -1.80
C LEU A 76 -1.50 8.82 -2.97
N PHE A 77 -1.99 9.82 -3.69
CA PHE A 77 -1.28 10.40 -4.83
C PHE A 77 0.09 10.94 -4.42
N VAL A 78 0.14 11.70 -3.32
CA VAL A 78 1.40 12.19 -2.75
C VAL A 78 2.32 11.01 -2.40
N LEU A 79 1.84 10.05 -1.63
CA LEU A 79 2.64 8.91 -1.15
C LEU A 79 3.24 8.06 -2.28
N VAL A 80 2.49 7.86 -3.35
CA VAL A 80 2.95 7.14 -4.55
C VAL A 80 3.99 7.95 -5.32
N MET A 81 3.79 9.27 -5.43
CA MET A 81 4.69 10.17 -6.15
C MET A 81 6.03 10.41 -5.44
N LEU A 82 6.10 10.22 -4.12
CA LEU A 82 7.35 10.42 -3.35
C LEU A 82 8.54 9.67 -3.95
N ASN A 83 8.33 8.45 -4.46
CA ASN A 83 9.42 7.67 -5.07
C ASN A 83 10.02 8.37 -6.30
N SER A 84 9.19 9.06 -7.10
CA SER A 84 9.67 9.81 -8.27
C SER A 84 10.56 10.98 -7.84
N PHE A 85 10.21 11.67 -6.74
CA PHE A 85 10.99 12.79 -6.21
C PHE A 85 12.33 12.36 -5.60
N THR A 86 12.44 11.12 -5.08
CA THR A 86 13.73 10.62 -4.53
C THR A 86 14.86 10.63 -5.56
N ARG A 87 14.55 10.57 -6.86
CA ARG A 87 15.54 10.60 -7.95
C ARG A 87 15.96 12.01 -8.34
N SER A 88 15.15 13.02 -8.03
CA SER A 88 15.40 14.43 -8.38
C SER A 88 16.09 15.21 -7.25
N VAL A 89 16.06 14.70 -6.02
CA VAL A 89 16.68 15.34 -4.85
C VAL A 89 18.09 14.79 -4.62
N ASN A 90 19.08 15.68 -4.61
CA ASN A 90 20.50 15.30 -4.44
C ASN A 90 20.99 15.44 -2.98
N ILE A 91 20.08 15.73 -2.03
CA ILE A 91 20.41 15.88 -0.61
C ILE A 91 20.16 14.53 0.09
N PRO A 92 21.20 13.84 0.60
CA PRO A 92 21.09 12.46 1.10
C PRO A 92 20.04 12.29 2.20
N VAL A 93 20.03 13.21 3.18
CA VAL A 93 19.11 13.19 4.32
C VAL A 93 17.65 13.26 3.87
N ILE A 94 17.34 14.14 2.91
CA ILE A 94 15.98 14.30 2.39
C ILE A 94 15.58 13.07 1.59
N THR A 95 16.50 12.53 0.78
CA THR A 95 16.26 11.33 -0.01
C THR A 95 15.95 10.11 0.87
N ASP A 96 16.62 9.96 2.01
CA ASP A 96 16.35 8.86 2.94
C ASP A 96 14.98 8.98 3.64
N ILE A 97 14.60 10.20 4.04
CA ILE A 97 13.26 10.47 4.59
C ILE A 97 12.18 10.18 3.55
N LEU A 98 12.37 10.64 2.30
CA LEU A 98 11.43 10.40 1.20
C LEU A 98 11.30 8.90 0.91
N LYS A 99 12.41 8.14 0.92
CA LYS A 99 12.39 6.68 0.75
C LYS A 99 11.73 5.95 1.92
N ALA A 100 11.81 6.48 3.13
CA ALA A 100 11.16 5.91 4.31
C ALA A 100 9.63 6.14 4.28
N LEU A 101 9.19 7.30 3.77
CA LEU A 101 7.78 7.65 3.67
C LEU A 101 7.12 7.09 2.40
N SER A 102 7.89 6.83 1.36
CA SER A 102 7.36 6.30 0.11
C SER A 102 6.97 4.82 0.24
N ILE A 103 5.70 4.56 -0.03
CA ILE A 103 5.10 3.23 0.05
C ILE A 103 5.49 2.38 -1.18
N THR A 104 5.91 2.99 -2.28
CA THR A 104 6.21 2.28 -3.54
C THR A 104 7.68 1.91 -3.71
N THR A 105 8.62 2.56 -3.00
CA THR A 105 10.07 2.35 -3.20
C THR A 105 10.50 0.90 -2.99
N ARG A 106 9.92 0.18 -2.01
CA ARG A 106 10.31 -1.20 -1.68
C ARG A 106 9.59 -2.26 -2.52
N TYR A 107 8.61 -1.87 -3.32
CA TYR A 107 7.87 -2.78 -4.20
C TYR A 107 8.73 -3.32 -5.35
N ASP A 108 9.74 -2.56 -5.80
CA ASP A 108 10.62 -2.97 -6.90
C ASP A 108 11.40 -4.27 -6.61
N GLU A 109 11.73 -4.53 -5.34
CA GLU A 109 12.38 -5.79 -4.93
C GLU A 109 11.46 -7.00 -5.19
N PHE A 110 10.16 -6.87 -4.91
CA PHE A 110 9.17 -7.91 -5.18
C PHE A 110 8.95 -8.13 -6.66
N VAL A 111 8.93 -7.05 -7.46
CA VAL A 111 8.80 -7.11 -8.93
C VAL A 111 9.98 -7.84 -9.58
N ARG A 112 11.15 -7.80 -8.94
CA ARG A 112 12.34 -8.55 -9.38
C ARG A 112 12.40 -9.98 -8.86
N GLY A 113 11.41 -10.44 -8.09
CA GLY A 113 11.42 -11.77 -7.48
C GLY A 113 12.32 -11.91 -6.25
N ILE A 114 12.81 -10.79 -5.69
CA ILE A 114 13.73 -10.81 -4.55
C ILE A 114 12.91 -10.77 -3.27
N PHE A 115 12.81 -11.92 -2.60
CA PHE A 115 12.10 -12.01 -1.32
C PHE A 115 13.05 -11.69 -0.15
N ARG A 116 12.94 -10.48 0.40
CA ARG A 116 13.66 -10.04 1.59
C ARG A 116 12.69 -9.74 2.73
N PRO A 117 13.05 -10.01 3.99
CA PRO A 117 12.19 -9.72 5.13
C PRO A 117 12.01 -8.22 5.37
N GLY A 118 12.99 -7.38 4.97
CA GLY A 118 12.96 -5.93 5.17
C GLY A 118 11.70 -5.25 4.62
N PRO A 119 11.40 -5.37 3.31
CA PRO A 119 10.18 -4.82 2.72
C PRO A 119 8.88 -5.37 3.35
N VAL A 120 8.84 -6.65 3.70
CA VAL A 120 7.67 -7.27 4.34
C VAL A 120 7.41 -6.64 5.71
N CYS A 121 8.43 -6.56 6.56
CA CYS A 121 8.33 -5.92 7.87
C CYS A 121 7.95 -4.44 7.75
N TYR A 122 8.50 -3.73 6.76
CA TYR A 122 8.14 -2.33 6.49
C TYR A 122 6.64 -2.17 6.21
N TYR A 123 6.08 -2.94 5.28
CA TYR A 123 4.65 -2.82 4.93
C TYR A 123 3.73 -3.18 6.09
N ILE A 124 4.07 -4.22 6.86
CA ILE A 124 3.30 -4.60 8.05
C ILE A 124 3.36 -3.50 9.12
N ALA A 125 4.55 -2.98 9.42
CA ALA A 125 4.71 -1.91 10.40
C ALA A 125 3.97 -0.64 9.98
N PHE A 126 4.10 -0.23 8.72
CA PHE A 126 3.43 0.95 8.17
C PHE A 126 1.90 0.82 8.23
N THR A 127 1.38 -0.37 7.91
CA THR A 127 -0.04 -0.70 8.03
C THR A 127 -0.51 -0.61 9.48
N ALA A 128 0.23 -1.23 10.41
CA ALA A 128 -0.12 -1.25 11.83
C ALA A 128 -0.13 0.16 12.43
N VAL A 129 0.87 0.99 12.12
CA VAL A 129 0.93 2.39 12.56
C VAL A 129 -0.25 3.19 12.00
N SER A 130 -0.54 3.07 10.70
CA SER A 130 -1.65 3.79 10.07
C SER A 130 -3.01 3.41 10.68
N LEU A 131 -3.22 2.11 10.97
CA LEU A 131 -4.43 1.64 11.65
C LEU A 131 -4.50 2.11 13.10
N PHE A 132 -3.38 2.09 13.82
CA PHE A 132 -3.31 2.56 15.21
C PHE A 132 -3.69 4.04 15.32
N VAL A 133 -3.13 4.89 14.45
CA VAL A 133 -3.48 6.32 14.40
C VAL A 133 -4.96 6.51 14.02
N THR A 134 -5.48 5.71 13.10
CA THR A 134 -6.92 5.74 12.73
C THR A 134 -7.82 5.46 13.92
N VAL A 135 -7.52 4.42 14.72
CA VAL A 135 -8.29 4.08 15.92
C VAL A 135 -8.23 5.21 16.94
N LYS A 136 -7.02 5.75 17.20
CA LYS A 136 -6.83 6.86 18.14
C LYS A 136 -7.57 8.13 17.75
N ASN A 137 -7.58 8.45 16.46
CA ASN A 137 -8.29 9.63 15.95
C ASN A 137 -9.81 9.54 16.20
N ILE A 138 -10.37 8.34 16.05
CA ILE A 138 -11.80 8.10 16.28
C ILE A 138 -12.14 8.07 17.77
N GLU A 139 -11.30 7.44 18.60
CA GLU A 139 -11.46 7.49 20.06
C GLU A 139 -11.49 8.92 20.56
N ARG A 140 -10.59 9.77 20.04
CA ARG A 140 -10.57 11.20 20.36
C ARG A 140 -11.92 11.84 19.99
N ARG A 141 -12.42 11.70 18.76
CA ARG A 141 -13.71 12.28 18.36
C ARG A 141 -14.93 11.77 19.14
N ARG A 142 -14.86 10.61 19.80
CA ARG A 142 -15.97 10.06 20.61
C ARG A 142 -16.02 10.63 22.03
N LEU A 143 -14.91 11.18 22.51
CA LEU A 143 -14.77 11.71 23.88
C LEU A 143 -15.12 13.21 23.98
N TRP A 144 -15.31 13.90 22.86
CA TRP A 144 -15.79 15.28 22.76
C TRP A 144 -17.21 15.28 22.17
#